data_AF-A0A6B2DB70-F1
#
_entry.id   AF-A0A6B2DB70-F1
#
_cell.length_a   1.000
_cell.length_b   1.000
_cell.length_c   1.000
_cell.angle_alpha   90.00
_cell.angle_beta   90.00
_cell.angle_gamma   90.00
#
_symmetry.space_group_name_H-M   'P 1'
#
loop_
_entity.id
_entity.type
_entity.pdbx_description
1 polymer ?
#
loop_
_entity_poly.entity_id
_entity_poly.type
_entity_poly.pdbx_seq_one_letter_code
_entity_poly.pdbx_strand_id
1 'polypeptide(L)'
;VQHYFKTKDEMLLFALEHRHKLRTERITAKVLAEGPPTPRSILRACLVEILPRDPESEGDFLIGVAYFIRAVADPAMAKVFGEGAPELLAFFADQVRQAQEAGTVPPSADPATEAAILWALADSQGSEILMGHRTPAEAVATVDYYLGRLFTG
;
A
#
# COMPACT_ATOMS: atom_id res chain seq x y z
N VAL A 1 -13.62 -2.87 29.86
CA VAL A 1 -12.95 -2.66 28.55
C VAL A 1 -13.81 -3.13 27.36
N GLN A 2 -14.86 -3.93 27.57
CA GLN A 2 -15.75 -4.50 26.54
C GLN A 2 -16.98 -3.63 26.18
N HIS A 3 -16.86 -2.30 26.08
CA HIS A 3 -18.01 -1.41 25.83
C HIS A 3 -17.91 -0.48 24.61
N TYR A 4 -16.95 -0.69 23.71
CA TYR A 4 -16.77 0.16 22.53
C TYR A 4 -17.20 -0.47 21.19
N PHE A 5 -17.44 -1.78 21.10
CA PHE A 5 -17.77 -2.45 19.83
C PHE A 5 -18.89 -3.49 20.03
N LYS A 6 -19.93 -3.44 19.21
CA LYS A 6 -21.08 -4.36 19.28
C LYS A 6 -20.78 -5.71 18.65
N THR A 7 -19.80 -5.79 17.75
CA THR A 7 -19.33 -7.03 17.14
C THR A 7 -17.80 -7.09 17.07
N LYS A 8 -17.25 -8.31 16.94
CA LYS A 8 -15.82 -8.54 16.69
C LYS A 8 -15.38 -7.87 15.38
N ASP A 9 -16.29 -7.74 14.42
CA ASP A 9 -16.01 -7.16 13.11
C ASP A 9 -15.92 -5.63 13.18
N GLU A 10 -16.77 -4.95 13.97
CA GLU A 10 -16.64 -3.52 14.25
C GLU A 10 -15.31 -3.18 14.94
N MET A 11 -14.88 -4.02 15.89
CA MET A 11 -13.59 -3.86 16.58
C MET A 11 -12.41 -4.00 15.62
N LEU A 12 -12.48 -4.95 14.69
CA LEU A 12 -11.41 -5.20 13.72
C LEU A 12 -11.37 -4.12 12.62
N LEU A 13 -12.53 -3.64 12.16
CA LEU A 13 -12.63 -2.54 11.21
C LEU A 13 -12.08 -1.25 11.80
N PHE A 14 -12.48 -0.90 13.03
CA PHE A 14 -11.93 0.25 13.75
C PHE A 14 -10.41 0.14 13.94
N ALA A 15 -9.90 -1.06 14.26
CA ALA A 15 -8.47 -1.31 14.36
C ALA A 15 -7.77 -1.08 13.01
N LEU A 16 -8.40 -1.45 11.89
CA LEU A 16 -7.88 -1.21 10.55
C LEU A 16 -7.82 0.28 10.22
N GLU A 17 -8.91 1.02 10.43
CA GLU A 17 -8.98 2.49 10.22
C GLU A 17 -7.97 3.25 11.08
N HIS A 18 -7.85 2.91 12.36
CA HIS A 18 -6.87 3.51 13.25
C HIS A 18 -5.43 3.26 12.79
N ARG A 19 -5.16 2.04 12.28
CA ARG A 19 -3.85 1.68 11.71
C ARG A 19 -3.57 2.35 10.38
N HIS A 20 -4.58 2.59 9.54
CA HIS A 20 -4.44 3.39 8.32
C HIS A 20 -3.95 4.81 8.65
N LYS A 21 -4.49 5.44 9.69
CA LYS A 21 -4.04 6.77 10.12
C LYS A 21 -2.56 6.77 10.56
N LEU A 22 -2.17 5.82 11.41
CA LEU A 22 -0.77 5.69 11.86
C LEU A 22 0.19 5.40 10.70
N ARG A 23 -0.25 4.59 9.73
CA ARG A 23 0.49 4.28 8.50
C ARG A 23 0.74 5.55 7.67
N THR A 24 -0.28 6.38 7.47
CA THR A 24 -0.14 7.66 6.76
C THR A 24 0.85 8.60 7.45
N GLU A 25 0.84 8.67 8.78
CA GLU A 25 1.80 9.45 9.56
C GLU A 25 3.23 8.93 9.39
N ARG A 26 3.44 7.60 9.41
CA ARG A 26 4.75 6.97 9.16
C ARG A 26 5.27 7.22 7.75
N ILE A 27 4.42 7.08 6.73
CA ILE A 27 4.78 7.38 5.33
C ILE A 27 5.22 8.83 5.21
N THR A 28 4.42 9.75 5.74
CA THR A 28 4.71 11.20 5.70
C THR A 28 6.06 11.51 6.37
N ALA A 29 6.30 10.96 7.56
CA ALA A 29 7.55 11.16 8.28
C ALA A 29 8.77 10.63 7.51
N LYS A 30 8.66 9.45 6.88
CA LYS A 30 9.75 8.85 6.09
C LYS A 30 10.06 9.67 4.84
N VAL A 31 9.04 10.07 4.09
CA VAL A 31 9.21 10.87 2.88
C VAL A 31 9.91 12.19 3.20
N LEU A 32 9.49 12.88 4.28
CA LEU A 32 10.09 14.16 4.69
C LEU A 32 11.52 14.02 5.21
N ALA A 33 11.89 12.87 5.78
CA ALA A 33 13.24 12.62 6.28
C ALA A 33 14.28 12.44 5.15
N GLU A 34 13.86 12.02 3.96
CA GLU A 34 14.73 11.80 2.80
C GLU A 34 14.99 13.07 1.97
N GLY A 35 14.30 14.18 2.28
CA GLY A 35 14.40 15.47 1.60
C GLY A 35 13.04 15.98 1.12
N PRO A 36 13.00 16.97 0.19
CA PRO A 36 11.75 17.42 -0.40
C PRO A 36 10.99 16.26 -1.06
N PRO A 37 9.68 16.09 -0.77
CA PRO A 37 8.90 15.00 -1.32
C PRO A 37 8.87 15.07 -2.85
N THR A 38 9.18 13.96 -3.50
CA THR A 38 9.05 13.77 -4.95
C THR A 38 8.00 12.70 -5.22
N PRO A 39 7.34 12.68 -6.39
CA PRO A 39 6.39 11.60 -6.71
C PRO A 39 7.02 10.20 -6.58
N ARG A 40 8.29 10.05 -6.96
CA ARG A 40 9.05 8.80 -6.81
C ARG A 40 9.20 8.40 -5.34
N SER A 41 9.63 9.32 -4.47
CA SER A 41 9.86 9.01 -3.05
C SER A 41 8.55 8.74 -2.31
N ILE A 42 7.47 9.45 -2.66
CA ILE A 42 6.12 9.20 -2.15
C ILE A 42 5.65 7.79 -2.53
N LEU A 43 5.68 7.44 -3.82
CA LEU A 43 5.27 6.10 -4.28
C LEU A 43 6.09 5.00 -3.61
N ARG A 44 7.42 5.16 -3.56
CA ARG A 44 8.31 4.21 -2.89
C ARG A 44 7.94 4.03 -1.43
N ALA A 45 7.75 5.13 -0.68
CA ALA A 45 7.41 5.05 0.73
C ALA A 45 6.08 4.33 0.97
N CYS A 46 5.05 4.61 0.15
CA CYS A 46 3.78 3.90 0.22
C CYS A 46 3.92 2.39 -0.03
N LEU A 47 4.63 2.01 -1.09
CA LEU A 47 4.80 0.61 -1.49
C LEU A 47 5.64 -0.19 -0.49
N VAL A 48 6.66 0.42 0.10
CA VAL A 48 7.52 -0.24 1.10
C VAL A 48 6.82 -0.35 2.46
N GLU A 49 5.94 0.60 2.80
CA GLU A 49 5.19 0.57 4.07
C GLU A 49 4.20 -0.61 4.14
N ILE A 50 3.70 -1.10 3.01
CA ILE A 50 2.78 -2.24 3.00
C ILE A 50 3.47 -3.60 3.11
N LEU A 51 4.79 -3.66 2.90
CA LEU A 51 5.54 -4.90 3.00
C LEU A 51 5.65 -5.36 4.47
N PRO A 52 5.44 -6.65 4.78
CA PRO A 52 5.78 -7.25 6.06
C PRO A 52 7.31 -7.25 6.22
N ARG A 53 7.86 -6.38 7.06
CA ARG A 53 9.32 -6.24 7.25
C ARG A 53 9.74 -6.38 8.72
N ASP A 54 8.77 -6.37 9.61
CA ASP A 54 8.89 -6.45 11.06
C ASP A 54 7.62 -7.09 11.66
N PRO A 55 7.65 -7.53 12.93
CA PRO A 55 6.50 -8.20 13.55
C PRO A 55 5.20 -7.39 13.54
N GLU A 56 5.27 -6.05 13.52
CA GLU A 56 4.09 -5.19 13.49
C GLU A 56 3.42 -5.23 12.11
N SER A 57 4.22 -5.04 11.06
CA SER A 57 3.78 -5.07 9.66
C SER A 57 3.35 -6.48 9.21
N GLU A 58 3.95 -7.53 9.76
CA GLU A 58 3.46 -8.91 9.61
C GLU A 58 2.06 -9.09 10.19
N GLY A 59 1.82 -8.58 11.41
CA GLY A 59 0.51 -8.61 12.03
C GLY A 59 -0.54 -7.80 11.24
N ASP A 60 -0.15 -6.65 10.70
CA ASP A 60 -0.98 -5.85 9.77
C ASP A 60 -1.43 -6.69 8.56
N PHE A 61 -0.48 -7.33 7.89
CA PHE A 61 -0.75 -8.10 6.68
C PHE A 61 -1.68 -9.29 6.97
N LEU A 62 -1.41 -10.04 8.05
CA LEU A 62 -2.23 -11.19 8.44
C LEU A 62 -3.67 -10.80 8.80
N ILE A 63 -3.87 -9.63 9.40
CA ILE A 63 -5.22 -9.09 9.64
C ILE A 63 -5.91 -8.78 8.31
N GLY A 64 -5.19 -8.16 7.37
CA GLY A 64 -5.68 -7.93 6.00
C GLY A 64 -6.12 -9.23 5.31
N VAL A 65 -5.29 -10.28 5.37
CA VAL A 65 -5.63 -11.62 4.81
C VAL A 65 -6.86 -12.22 5.49
N ALA A 66 -6.92 -12.19 6.82
CA ALA A 66 -8.07 -12.72 7.56
C ALA A 66 -9.37 -11.99 7.20
N TYR A 67 -9.28 -10.68 6.92
CA TYR A 67 -10.42 -9.88 6.50
C TYR A 67 -10.79 -10.14 5.04
N PHE A 68 -9.81 -10.28 4.14
CA PHE A 68 -10.03 -10.67 2.75
C PHE A 68 -10.82 -12.00 2.65
N ILE A 69 -10.42 -13.03 3.42
CA ILE A 69 -11.12 -14.32 3.44
C ILE A 69 -12.60 -14.16 3.81
N ARG A 70 -12.92 -13.25 4.74
CA ARG A 70 -14.30 -12.98 5.15
C ARG A 70 -15.06 -12.16 4.12
N ALA A 71 -14.42 -11.13 3.56
CA ALA A 71 -14.97 -10.28 2.51
C ALA A 71 -15.38 -11.10 1.28
N VAL A 72 -14.60 -12.13 0.92
CA VAL A 72 -14.94 -13.06 -0.17
C VAL A 72 -16.26 -13.82 0.08
N ALA A 73 -16.60 -14.08 1.35
CA ALA A 73 -17.80 -14.83 1.73
C ALA A 73 -19.02 -13.93 2.08
N ASP A 74 -18.82 -12.63 2.31
CA ASP A 74 -19.86 -11.68 2.72
C ASP A 74 -19.85 -10.41 1.85
N PRO A 75 -20.85 -10.21 0.98
CA PRO A 75 -20.95 -9.04 0.11
C PRO A 75 -20.95 -7.69 0.85
N ALA A 76 -21.47 -7.62 2.08
CA ALA A 76 -21.46 -6.39 2.87
C ALA A 76 -20.03 -6.06 3.31
N MET A 77 -19.25 -7.06 3.70
CA MET A 77 -17.83 -6.91 4.05
C MET A 77 -16.96 -6.67 2.82
N ALA A 78 -17.29 -7.27 1.67
CA ALA A 78 -16.61 -6.98 0.39
C ALA A 78 -16.69 -5.49 0.03
N LYS A 79 -17.85 -4.87 0.23
CA LYS A 79 -18.02 -3.44 -0.01
C LYS A 79 -17.09 -2.61 0.88
N VAL A 80 -17.09 -2.86 2.19
CA VAL A 80 -16.25 -2.14 3.16
C VAL A 80 -14.76 -2.39 2.89
N PHE A 81 -14.36 -3.62 2.55
CA PHE A 81 -12.97 -3.93 2.19
C PHE A 81 -12.51 -3.18 0.94
N GLY A 82 -13.40 -3.08 -0.06
CA GLY A 82 -13.10 -2.46 -1.35
C GLY A 82 -13.15 -0.94 -1.35
N GLU A 83 -13.70 -0.29 -0.32
CA GLU A 83 -13.92 1.16 -0.30
C GLU A 83 -12.62 1.97 -0.38
N GLY A 84 -11.51 1.49 0.18
CA GLY A 84 -10.22 2.21 0.16
C GLY A 84 -9.38 2.01 -1.11
N ALA A 85 -9.63 0.95 -1.89
CA ALA A 85 -8.80 0.63 -3.05
C ALA A 85 -8.89 1.68 -4.18
N PRO A 86 -10.08 2.20 -4.56
CA PRO A 86 -10.20 3.25 -5.56
C PRO A 86 -9.43 4.53 -5.20
N GLU A 87 -9.47 4.96 -3.93
CA GLU A 87 -8.78 6.16 -3.47
C GLU A 87 -7.27 6.00 -3.53
N LEU A 88 -6.75 4.84 -3.12
CA LEU A 88 -5.32 4.53 -3.20
C LEU A 88 -4.81 4.51 -4.65
N LEU A 89 -5.56 3.87 -5.55
CA LEU A 89 -5.20 3.81 -6.97
C LEU A 89 -5.27 5.19 -7.62
N ALA A 90 -6.27 6.01 -7.27
CA ALA A 90 -6.36 7.39 -7.73
C ALA A 90 -5.15 8.21 -7.24
N PHE A 91 -4.77 8.05 -5.98
CA PHE A 91 -3.59 8.70 -5.41
C PHE A 91 -2.29 8.31 -6.13
N PHE A 92 -2.07 7.02 -6.39
CA PHE A 92 -0.90 6.57 -7.17
C PHE A 92 -0.91 7.14 -8.59
N ALA A 93 -2.08 7.16 -9.26
CA ALA A 93 -2.21 7.73 -10.59
C ALA A 93 -1.91 9.24 -10.58
N ASP A 94 -2.29 9.97 -9.53
CA ASP A 94 -1.94 11.39 -9.36
C ASP A 94 -0.43 11.61 -9.20
N GLN A 95 0.27 10.72 -8.48
CA GLN A 95 1.73 10.80 -8.39
C GLN A 95 2.39 10.58 -9.76
N VAL A 96 1.87 9.63 -10.55
CA VAL A 96 2.35 9.40 -11.92
C VAL A 96 2.10 10.63 -12.81
N ARG A 97 0.91 11.26 -12.74
CA ARG A 97 0.61 12.50 -13.46
C ARG A 97 1.56 13.64 -13.10
N GLN A 98 1.79 13.87 -11.80
CA GLN A 98 2.73 14.90 -11.35
C GLN A 98 4.16 14.64 -11.85
N ALA A 99 4.57 13.37 -11.90
CA ALA A 99 5.87 13.00 -12.43
C ALA A 99 5.98 13.22 -13.95
N GLN A 100 4.89 13.06 -14.70
CA GLN A 100 4.81 13.40 -16.13
C GLN A 100 4.90 14.91 -16.36
N GLU A 101 4.19 15.71 -15.57
CA GLU A 101 4.28 17.19 -15.61
C GLU A 101 5.71 17.68 -15.32
N ALA A 102 6.42 16.99 -14.42
CA ALA A 102 7.83 17.25 -14.11
C ALA A 102 8.82 16.67 -15.15
N GLY A 103 8.34 15.95 -16.17
CA GLY A 103 9.19 15.35 -17.22
C GLY A 103 10.02 14.14 -16.76
N THR A 104 9.72 13.58 -15.59
CA THR A 104 10.46 12.44 -14.99
C THR A 104 9.83 11.08 -15.28
N VAL A 105 8.60 11.07 -15.80
CA VAL A 105 7.91 9.87 -16.31
C VAL A 105 7.46 10.13 -17.75
N PRO A 106 7.56 9.14 -18.66
CA PRO A 106 7.13 9.31 -20.04
C PRO A 106 5.63 9.64 -20.17
N PRO A 107 5.23 10.52 -21.11
CA PRO A 107 3.82 10.84 -21.35
C PRO A 107 3.01 9.66 -21.92
N SER A 108 3.70 8.62 -22.41
CA SER A 108 3.08 7.39 -22.91
C SER A 108 2.68 6.40 -21.80
N ALA A 109 3.16 6.60 -20.57
CA ALA A 109 2.76 5.77 -19.43
C ALA A 109 1.33 6.15 -19.01
N ASP A 110 0.40 5.20 -19.05
CA ASP A 110 -0.97 5.45 -18.62
C ASP A 110 -1.05 5.48 -17.08
N PRO A 111 -1.42 6.61 -16.44
CA PRO A 111 -1.34 6.73 -14.98
C PRO A 111 -2.21 5.72 -14.22
N ALA A 112 -3.38 5.36 -14.76
CA ALA A 112 -4.28 4.41 -14.12
C ALA A 112 -3.72 2.98 -14.17
N THR A 113 -3.16 2.60 -15.32
CA THR A 113 -2.48 1.31 -15.49
C THR A 113 -1.26 1.21 -14.59
N GLU A 114 -0.43 2.25 -14.54
CA GLU A 114 0.75 2.28 -13.67
C GLU A 114 0.37 2.16 -12.19
N ALA A 115 -0.68 2.85 -11.74
CA ALA A 115 -1.19 2.73 -10.39
C ALA A 115 -1.61 1.30 -10.03
N ALA A 116 -2.33 0.63 -10.95
CA ALA A 116 -2.73 -0.76 -10.76
C ALA A 116 -1.52 -1.71 -10.68
N ILE A 117 -0.51 -1.50 -11.52
CA ILE A 117 0.73 -2.30 -11.51
C ILE A 117 1.49 -2.07 -10.20
N LEU A 118 1.65 -0.82 -9.76
CA LEU A 118 2.32 -0.48 -8.50
C LEU A 118 1.64 -1.17 -7.31
N TRP A 119 0.30 -1.12 -7.23
CA TRP A 119 -0.44 -1.78 -6.17
C TRP A 119 -0.26 -3.31 -6.21
N ALA A 120 -0.48 -3.94 -7.37
CA ALA A 120 -0.34 -5.39 -7.53
C ALA A 120 1.09 -5.88 -7.22
N LEU A 121 2.09 -5.07 -7.59
CA LEU A 121 3.49 -5.35 -7.34
C LEU A 121 3.78 -5.48 -5.85
N ALA A 122 3.18 -4.63 -5.01
CA ALA A 122 3.48 -4.60 -3.58
C ALA A 122 2.57 -5.53 -2.76
N ASP A 123 1.28 -5.63 -3.11
CA ASP A 123 0.30 -6.47 -2.40
C ASP A 123 0.71 -7.96 -2.40
N SER A 124 1.05 -8.49 -3.57
CA SER A 124 1.42 -9.90 -3.74
C SER A 124 2.70 -10.32 -2.99
N GLN A 125 3.62 -9.38 -2.71
CA GLN A 125 4.90 -9.69 -2.05
C GLN A 125 4.70 -10.06 -0.59
N GLY A 126 3.65 -9.56 0.06
CA GLY A 126 3.46 -9.81 1.49
C GLY A 126 3.24 -11.29 1.79
N SER A 127 2.49 -12.00 0.94
CA SER A 127 2.34 -13.46 1.06
C SER A 127 3.65 -14.20 0.82
N GLU A 128 4.44 -13.81 -0.18
CA GLU A 128 5.75 -14.42 -0.47
C GLU A 128 6.76 -14.22 0.67
N ILE A 129 6.71 -13.06 1.34
CA ILE A 129 7.53 -12.80 2.52
C ILE A 129 7.12 -13.69 3.69
N LEU A 130 5.83 -13.76 4.01
CA LEU A 130 5.34 -14.58 5.12
C LEU A 130 5.56 -16.09 4.91
N MET A 131 5.54 -16.56 3.66
CA MET A 131 5.86 -17.94 3.32
C MET A 131 7.37 -18.23 3.32
N GLY A 132 8.22 -17.21 3.47
CA GLY A 132 9.67 -17.35 3.46
C GLY A 132 10.27 -17.61 2.07
N HIS A 133 9.49 -17.45 1.00
CA HIS A 133 9.97 -17.58 -0.38
C HIS A 133 10.76 -16.35 -0.84
N ARG A 134 10.54 -15.21 -0.16
CA ARG A 134 11.17 -13.93 -0.46
C ARG A 134 11.54 -13.21 0.82
N THR A 135 12.67 -12.54 0.82
CA THR A 135 13.05 -11.64 1.91
C THR A 135 12.43 -10.25 1.73
N PRO A 136 12.19 -9.51 2.84
CA PRO A 136 11.84 -8.09 2.79
C PRO A 136 12.73 -7.25 1.85
N ALA A 137 14.04 -7.51 1.86
CA ALA A 137 15.00 -6.77 1.04
C ALA A 137 14.81 -7.03 -0.46
N GLU A 138 14.52 -8.27 -0.86
CA GLU A 138 14.24 -8.62 -2.26
C GLU A 138 12.92 -8.01 -2.75
N ALA A 139 11.90 -7.94 -1.90
CA ALA A 139 10.65 -7.27 -2.23
C ALA A 139 10.85 -5.76 -2.44
N VAL A 140 11.60 -5.10 -1.55
CA VAL A 140 12.00 -3.69 -1.71
C VAL A 140 12.80 -3.48 -3.00
N ALA A 141 13.76 -4.36 -3.30
CA ALA A 141 14.54 -4.29 -4.53
C ALA A 141 13.66 -4.42 -5.79
N THR A 142 12.58 -5.21 -5.73
CA THR A 142 11.63 -5.35 -6.84
C THR A 142 10.83 -4.06 -7.05
N VAL A 143 10.38 -3.41 -5.96
CA VAL A 143 9.75 -2.07 -6.00
C VAL A 143 10.71 -1.04 -6.60
N ASP A 144 11.95 -1.02 -6.13
CA ASP A 144 12.97 -0.07 -6.58
C ASP A 144 13.33 -0.27 -8.06
N TYR A 145 13.38 -1.52 -8.52
CA TYR A 145 13.57 -1.87 -9.92
C TYR A 145 12.43 -1.35 -10.80
N TYR A 146 11.18 -1.58 -10.39
CA TYR A 146 10.02 -1.10 -11.15
C TYR A 146 9.98 0.42 -11.23
N LEU A 147 10.15 1.10 -10.10
CA LEU A 147 10.22 2.56 -10.06
C LEU A 147 11.39 3.07 -10.91
N GLY A 148 12.55 2.39 -10.90
CA GLY A 148 13.69 2.70 -11.77
C GLY A 148 13.40 2.59 -13.27
N ARG A 149 12.44 1.74 -13.67
CA ARG A 149 11.99 1.63 -15.07
C ARG A 149 10.94 2.67 -15.44
N LEU A 150 10.03 2.99 -14.52
CA LEU A 150 8.95 3.94 -14.75
C LEU A 150 9.46 5.38 -14.81
N PHE A 151 10.37 5.73 -13.90
CA PHE A 151 10.97 7.06 -13.85
C PHE A 151 12.26 7.06 -14.67
N THR A 152 12.27 7.82 -15.76
CA THR A 152 13.35 7.86 -16.75
C THR A 152 14.19 9.14 -16.71
N GLY A 153 13.87 10.05 -15.78
CA GLY A 153 14.58 11.31 -15.55
C GLY A 153 15.65 11.23 -14.46
#